data_AF-A0A3B0C0C5-F1
#
_entry.id   AF-A0A3B0C0C5-F1
#
_cell.length_a   1.000
_cell.length_b   1.000
_cell.length_c   1.000
_cell.angle_alpha   90.00
_cell.angle_beta   90.00
_cell.angle_gamma   90.00
#
_symmetry.space_group_name_H-M   'P 1'
#
loop_
_entity.id
_entity.type
_entity.pdbx_description
1 polymer ?
#
loop_
_entity_poly.entity_id
_entity_poly.type
_entity_poly.pdbx_seq_one_letter_code
_entity_poly.pdbx_strand_id
1 'polypeptide(L)'
;MKRIIHHIASWLVGLNDRKDKINQDLTAFMKRGNNGLIVGFAVFGVIAVLSSLNLYKDYGKLWLALIPIGLLVTFFFAILVLGAYKEKTRYRNRSSRMKLVSFNMDFNERILRRIYGSLTKYEYLDENLSSFQDFYNVLVLNFDEHDSALHFICTQPQLKYILDKFKQHKKGISLKSFERSKKIYHKGNLISAETLSKKYNEFPPDREFEQRIDSFFDFLGDI
;
A
#
# COMPACT_ATOMS: atom_id res chain seq x y z
N MET A 1 12.97 -8.80 50.90
CA MET A 1 13.31 -9.32 49.55
C MET A 1 12.31 -10.38 49.06
N LYS A 2 12.15 -11.53 49.73
CA LYS A 2 11.21 -12.60 49.30
C LYS A 2 9.75 -12.14 49.11
N ARG A 3 9.25 -11.25 49.97
CA ARG A 3 7.88 -10.70 49.90
C ARG A 3 7.62 -9.84 48.66
N ILE A 4 8.59 -9.00 48.28
CA ILE A 4 8.54 -8.13 47.10
C ILE A 4 8.56 -8.98 45.82
N ILE A 5 9.45 -9.97 45.76
CA ILE A 5 9.55 -10.90 44.63
C ILE A 5 8.25 -11.68 44.46
N HIS A 6 7.63 -12.11 45.57
CA HIS A 6 6.36 -12.84 45.52
C HIS A 6 5.19 -11.98 45.04
N HIS A 7 5.13 -10.70 45.42
CA HIS A 7 4.14 -9.76 44.91
C HIS A 7 4.34 -9.46 43.41
N ILE A 8 5.58 -9.29 42.98
CA ILE A 8 5.91 -9.08 41.55
C ILE A 8 5.55 -10.33 40.74
N ALA A 9 5.84 -11.54 41.25
CA ALA A 9 5.51 -12.79 40.60
C ALA A 9 3.99 -13.02 40.50
N SER A 10 3.24 -12.76 41.58
CA SER A 10 1.77 -12.82 41.57
C SER A 10 1.16 -11.85 40.55
N TRP A 11 1.71 -10.64 40.46
CA TRP A 11 1.27 -9.64 39.48
C TRP A 11 1.59 -10.05 38.03
N LEU A 12 2.77 -10.61 37.79
CA LEU A 12 3.18 -11.13 36.47
C LEU A 12 2.30 -12.31 36.01
N VAL A 13 1.95 -13.22 36.92
CA VAL A 13 1.05 -14.35 36.62
C VAL A 13 -0.35 -13.83 36.26
N GLY A 14 -0.89 -12.89 37.04
CA GLY A 14 -2.19 -12.27 36.74
C GLY A 14 -2.24 -11.48 35.43
N LEU A 15 -1.10 -10.92 35.00
CA LEU A 15 -0.97 -10.27 33.69
C LEU A 15 -0.88 -11.27 32.54
N ASN A 16 -0.26 -12.43 32.75
CA ASN A 16 -0.12 -13.46 31.73
C ASN A 16 -1.47 -14.15 31.45
N ASP A 17 -2.29 -14.40 32.48
CA ASP A 17 -3.63 -14.99 32.35
C ASP A 17 -4.62 -14.06 31.62
N ARG A 18 -4.33 -12.76 31.53
CA ARG A 18 -5.17 -11.76 30.87
C ARG A 18 -4.60 -11.26 29.54
N LYS A 19 -3.46 -11.81 29.11
CA LYS A 19 -2.67 -11.35 27.97
C LYS A 19 -3.47 -11.32 26.67
N ASP A 20 -4.29 -12.32 26.40
CA ASP A 20 -5.03 -12.41 25.14
C ASP A 20 -6.20 -11.42 25.07
N LYS A 21 -6.86 -11.18 26.21
CA LYS A 21 -7.91 -10.17 26.35
C LYS A 21 -7.34 -8.75 26.25
N ILE A 22 -6.21 -8.50 26.92
CA ILE A 22 -5.48 -7.23 26.85
C ILE A 22 -4.98 -6.96 25.43
N ASN A 23 -4.51 -7.98 24.70
CA ASN A 23 -4.08 -7.83 23.31
C ASN A 23 -5.24 -7.52 22.36
N GLN A 24 -6.40 -8.16 22.52
CA GLN A 24 -7.59 -7.85 21.72
C GLN A 24 -8.12 -6.44 22.00
N ASP A 25 -8.19 -6.04 23.27
CA ASP A 25 -8.64 -4.72 23.68
C ASP A 25 -7.66 -3.62 23.25
N LEU A 26 -6.35 -3.84 23.37
CA LEU A 26 -5.31 -2.93 22.85
C LEU A 26 -5.38 -2.78 21.32
N THR A 27 -5.64 -3.87 20.61
CA THR A 27 -5.72 -3.84 19.14
C THR A 27 -6.98 -3.10 18.67
N ALA A 28 -8.11 -3.29 19.35
CA ALA A 28 -9.34 -2.53 19.11
C ALA A 28 -9.20 -1.05 19.47
N PHE A 29 -8.48 -0.76 20.56
CA PHE A 29 -8.22 0.59 21.06
C PHE A 29 -7.21 1.37 20.19
N MET A 30 -6.13 0.73 19.73
CA MET A 30 -5.17 1.32 18.78
C MET A 30 -5.76 1.61 17.40
N LYS A 31 -6.92 1.03 17.07
CA LYS A 31 -7.66 1.31 15.84
C LYS A 31 -8.36 2.69 15.88
N ARG A 32 -8.50 3.33 17.05
CA ARG A 32 -9.10 4.67 17.24
C ARG A 32 -8.05 5.77 17.42
N GLY A 33 -7.25 6.05 16.38
CA GLY A 33 -6.42 7.27 16.27
C GLY A 33 -5.45 7.55 17.45
N ASN A 34 -4.83 8.74 17.42
CA ASN A 34 -3.75 9.13 18.35
C ASN A 34 -4.20 9.32 19.81
N ASN A 35 -5.51 9.22 20.08
CA ASN A 35 -6.10 9.46 21.40
C ASN A 35 -5.86 8.29 22.37
N GLY A 36 -5.57 7.10 21.85
CA GLY A 36 -5.31 5.93 22.69
C GLY A 36 -4.03 6.04 23.53
N LEU A 37 -2.97 6.62 22.97
CA LEU A 37 -1.72 6.86 23.70
C LEU A 37 -1.91 7.83 24.86
N ILE A 38 -2.70 8.89 24.66
CA ILE A 38 -2.96 9.93 25.66
C ILE A 38 -3.78 9.35 26.82
N VAL A 39 -4.86 8.63 26.51
CA VAL A 39 -5.71 7.99 27.53
C VAL A 39 -4.95 6.88 28.26
N GLY A 40 -4.14 6.09 27.54
CA GLY A 40 -3.26 5.10 28.14
C GLY A 40 -2.25 5.74 29.09
N PHE A 41 -1.61 6.83 28.69
CA PHE A 41 -0.66 7.56 29.53
C PHE A 41 -1.34 8.10 30.80
N ALA A 42 -2.57 8.61 30.70
CA ALA A 42 -3.32 9.07 31.86
C ALA A 42 -3.63 7.93 32.83
N VAL A 43 -4.16 6.80 32.35
CA VAL A 43 -4.54 5.65 33.20
C VAL A 43 -3.30 5.00 33.84
N PHE A 44 -2.29 4.67 33.04
CA PHE A 44 -1.06 4.06 33.56
C PHE A 44 -0.25 5.05 34.40
N GLY A 45 -0.33 6.35 34.11
CA GLY A 45 0.29 7.42 34.90
C GLY A 45 -0.27 7.49 36.30
N VAL A 46 -1.59 7.46 36.46
CA VAL A 46 -2.25 7.43 37.78
C VAL A 46 -1.82 6.19 38.56
N ILE A 47 -1.79 5.02 37.92
CA ILE A 47 -1.34 3.77 38.57
C ILE A 47 0.13 3.89 39.02
N ALA A 48 1.02 4.39 38.16
CA ALA A 48 2.44 4.53 38.50
C ALA A 48 2.67 5.51 39.66
N VAL A 49 1.93 6.62 39.71
CA VAL A 49 2.00 7.59 40.82
C VAL A 49 1.50 6.98 42.12
N LEU A 50 0.36 6.27 42.10
CA LEU A 50 -0.17 5.60 43.30
C LEU A 50 0.79 4.51 43.81
N SER A 51 1.36 3.71 42.91
CA SER A 51 2.38 2.71 43.25
C SER A 51 3.65 3.36 43.81
N SER A 52 4.09 4.49 43.24
CA SER A 52 5.23 5.27 43.74
C SER A 52 5.00 5.78 45.17
N LEU A 53 3.82 6.36 45.43
CA LEU A 53 3.45 6.87 46.76
C LEU A 53 3.39 5.75 47.81
N ASN A 54 2.81 4.60 47.46
CA ASN A 54 2.77 3.44 48.34
C ASN A 54 4.17 2.90 48.64
N LEU A 55 5.03 2.77 47.62
CA LEU A 55 6.42 2.32 47.81
C LEU A 55 7.23 3.30 48.66
N TYR A 56 7.00 4.61 48.52
CA TYR A 56 7.63 5.60 49.37
C TYR A 56 7.15 5.49 50.82
N LYS A 57 5.85 5.34 51.03
CA LYS A 57 5.25 5.21 52.36
C LYS A 57 5.72 3.95 53.10
N ASP A 58 5.82 2.82 52.39
CA ASP A 58 6.17 1.53 52.99
C ASP A 58 7.66 1.38 53.29
N TYR A 59 8.53 2.01 52.49
CA TYR A 59 9.98 1.78 52.56
C TYR A 59 10.80 3.03 52.87
N GLY A 60 10.22 4.23 52.81
CA GLY A 60 10.89 5.52 53.07
C GLY A 60 12.01 5.89 52.07
N LYS A 61 12.25 5.05 51.06
CA LYS A 61 13.36 5.19 50.12
C LYS A 61 12.89 5.75 48.78
N LEU A 62 13.33 6.97 48.45
CA LEU A 62 12.99 7.66 47.21
C LEU A 62 13.35 6.87 45.95
N TRP A 63 14.49 6.17 45.92
CA TRP A 63 14.90 5.43 44.73
C TRP A 63 13.96 4.25 44.40
N LEU A 64 13.35 3.63 45.40
CA LEU A 64 12.34 2.57 45.17
C LEU A 64 11.03 3.16 44.63
N ALA A 65 10.64 4.35 45.11
CA ALA A 65 9.45 5.05 44.64
C ALA A 65 9.55 5.48 43.16
N LEU A 66 10.77 5.69 42.64
CA LEU A 66 10.99 6.06 41.24
C LEU A 66 10.86 4.89 40.26
N ILE A 67 10.90 3.64 40.73
CA ILE A 67 10.87 2.45 39.86
C ILE A 67 9.61 2.39 38.96
N PRO A 68 8.38 2.57 39.48
CA PRO A 68 7.17 2.53 38.65
C PRO A 68 7.14 3.64 37.59
N ILE A 69 7.65 4.83 37.93
CA ILE A 69 7.71 5.98 37.00
C ILE A 69 8.72 5.69 35.88
N GLY A 70 9.90 5.18 36.22
CA GLY A 70 10.92 4.80 35.24
C GLY A 70 10.45 3.70 34.27
N LEU A 71 9.71 2.71 34.77
CA LEU A 71 9.13 1.66 33.93
C LEU A 71 8.07 2.20 32.97
N LEU A 72 7.25 3.16 33.41
CA LEU A 72 6.25 3.80 32.54
C LEU A 72 6.93 4.56 31.39
N VAL A 73 7.94 5.38 31.71
CA VAL A 73 8.66 6.16 30.70
C VAL A 73 9.32 5.26 29.66
N THR A 74 10.00 4.19 30.10
CA THR A 74 10.67 3.26 29.17
C THR A 74 9.68 2.49 28.30
N PHE A 75 8.52 2.11 28.84
CA PHE A 75 7.44 1.45 28.09
C PHE A 75 6.87 2.34 26.98
N PHE A 76 6.52 3.60 27.29
CA PHE A 76 6.02 4.53 26.27
C PHE A 76 7.08 4.88 25.22
N PHE A 77 8.33 5.05 25.65
CA PHE A 77 9.45 5.26 24.72
C PHE A 77 9.58 4.09 23.73
N ALA A 78 9.50 2.84 24.21
CA ALA A 78 9.55 1.66 23.34
C ALA A 78 8.40 1.63 22.32
N ILE A 79 7.17 1.96 22.73
CA ILE A 79 6.00 2.03 21.83
C ILE A 79 6.21 3.07 20.73
N LEU A 80 6.69 4.27 21.09
CA LEU A 80 6.97 5.34 20.12
C LEU A 80 8.07 4.94 19.13
N VAL A 81 9.16 4.36 19.62
CA VAL A 81 10.26 3.87 18.77
C VAL A 81 9.80 2.75 17.84
N LEU A 82 8.99 1.80 18.33
CA LEU A 82 8.39 0.73 17.51
C LEU A 82 7.44 1.31 16.43
N GLY A 83 6.67 2.34 16.76
CA GLY A 83 5.82 3.07 15.82
C GLY A 83 6.65 3.71 14.70
N ALA A 84 7.65 4.51 15.06
CA ALA A 84 8.54 5.18 14.13
C ALA A 84 9.35 4.17 13.27
N TYR A 85 9.78 3.05 13.85
CA TYR A 85 10.46 1.98 13.14
C TYR A 85 9.54 1.28 12.12
N LYS A 86 8.28 0.98 12.50
CA LYS A 86 7.28 0.42 11.58
C LYS A 86 6.97 1.37 10.43
N GLU A 87 6.92 2.67 10.69
CA GLU A 87 6.72 3.68 9.65
C GLU A 87 7.92 3.76 8.69
N LYS A 88 9.14 3.80 9.23
CA LYS A 88 10.38 3.84 8.43
C LYS A 88 10.58 2.56 7.60
N THR A 89 10.25 1.40 8.14
CA THR A 89 10.30 0.11 7.40
C THR A 89 9.21 0.02 6.34
N ARG A 90 8.00 0.53 6.58
CA ARG A 90 6.96 0.66 5.54
C ARG A 90 7.42 1.57 4.40
N TYR A 91 8.08 2.68 4.71
CA TYR A 91 8.63 3.61 3.70
C TYR A 91 9.76 2.95 2.89
N ARG A 92 10.68 2.24 3.57
CA ARG A 92 11.79 1.52 2.94
C ARG A 92 11.31 0.36 2.06
N ASN A 93 10.29 -0.39 2.48
CA ASN A 93 9.68 -1.47 1.69
C ASN A 93 8.81 -0.95 0.53
N ARG A 94 8.32 0.30 0.60
CA ARG A 94 7.69 0.98 -0.55
C ARG A 94 8.72 1.28 -1.64
N SER A 95 9.95 1.63 -1.23
CA SER A 95 11.08 1.93 -2.13
C SER A 95 11.80 0.66 -2.65
N SER A 96 11.74 -0.48 -1.95
CA SER A 96 12.44 -1.71 -2.36
C SER A 96 11.60 -2.66 -3.23
N ARG A 97 10.33 -2.34 -3.52
CA ARG A 97 9.62 -3.01 -4.61
C ARG A 97 10.37 -2.72 -5.90
N MET A 98 11.13 -3.70 -6.41
CA MET A 98 11.87 -3.68 -7.68
C MET A 98 11.26 -2.66 -8.64
N LYS A 99 12.00 -1.59 -8.95
CA LYS A 99 11.59 -0.55 -9.90
C LYS A 99 11.13 -1.29 -11.17
N LEU A 100 9.90 -1.04 -11.61
CA LEU A 100 9.45 -1.64 -12.87
C LEU A 100 10.30 -0.99 -13.97
N VAL A 101 11.12 -1.78 -14.65
CA VAL A 101 12.10 -1.30 -15.64
C VAL A 101 11.45 -1.18 -17.02
N SER A 102 10.55 -2.10 -17.36
CA SER A 102 9.82 -2.14 -18.64
C SER A 102 8.54 -2.96 -18.51
N PHE A 103 7.66 -2.85 -19.50
CA PHE A 103 6.65 -3.87 -19.75
C PHE A 103 7.24 -5.05 -20.53
N ASN A 104 8.13 -4.77 -21.50
CA ASN A 104 8.79 -5.76 -22.35
C ASN A 104 7.78 -6.74 -22.97
N MET A 105 6.79 -6.18 -23.66
CA MET A 105 5.75 -6.94 -24.35
C MET A 105 6.37 -7.71 -25.53
N ASP A 106 6.02 -9.00 -25.66
CA ASP A 106 6.58 -9.89 -26.68
C ASP A 106 5.88 -9.74 -28.04
N PHE A 107 5.42 -8.53 -28.38
CA PHE A 107 4.75 -8.26 -29.65
C PHE A 107 5.76 -7.84 -30.73
N ASN A 108 5.59 -8.35 -31.95
CA ASN A 108 6.33 -7.81 -33.09
C ASN A 108 5.79 -6.41 -33.48
N GLU A 109 6.59 -5.64 -34.20
CA GLU A 109 6.24 -4.27 -34.57
C GLU A 109 4.95 -4.21 -35.42
N ARG A 110 4.74 -5.18 -36.32
CA ARG A 110 3.56 -5.24 -37.19
C ARG A 110 2.27 -5.37 -36.37
N ILE A 111 2.28 -6.22 -35.34
CA ILE A 111 1.18 -6.40 -34.38
C ILE A 111 0.94 -5.10 -33.64
N LEU A 112 1.98 -4.49 -33.07
CA LEU A 112 1.85 -3.22 -32.33
C LEU A 112 1.29 -2.11 -33.22
N ARG A 113 1.71 -2.03 -34.49
CA ARG A 113 1.22 -1.05 -35.45
C ARG A 113 -0.26 -1.25 -35.76
N ARG A 114 -0.72 -2.50 -35.84
CA ARG A 114 -2.14 -2.82 -36.01
C ARG A 114 -2.96 -2.45 -34.78
N ILE A 115 -2.49 -2.77 -33.58
CA ILE A 115 -3.17 -2.41 -32.33
C ILE A 115 -3.21 -0.88 -32.18
N TYR A 116 -2.10 -0.19 -32.39
CA TYR A 116 -2.01 1.26 -32.38
C TYR A 116 -3.01 1.88 -33.35
N GLY A 117 -2.99 1.45 -34.62
CA GLY A 117 -3.89 1.96 -35.64
C GLY A 117 -5.36 1.74 -35.31
N SER A 118 -5.72 0.61 -34.69
CA SER A 118 -7.07 0.39 -34.18
C SER A 118 -7.42 1.34 -33.02
N LEU A 119 -6.51 1.50 -32.04
CA LEU A 119 -6.74 2.36 -30.88
C LEU A 119 -6.89 3.84 -31.27
N THR A 120 -6.12 4.34 -32.24
CA THR A 120 -6.23 5.71 -32.73
C THR A 120 -7.44 5.90 -33.64
N LYS A 121 -7.73 4.95 -34.54
CA LYS A 121 -8.91 4.99 -35.42
C LYS A 121 -10.23 5.12 -34.67
N TYR A 122 -10.33 4.49 -33.50
CA TYR A 122 -11.50 4.57 -32.63
C TYR A 122 -11.37 5.61 -31.50
N GLU A 123 -10.39 6.51 -31.61
CA GLU A 123 -10.18 7.66 -30.70
C GLU A 123 -9.98 7.27 -29.22
N TYR A 124 -9.48 6.06 -28.95
CA TYR A 124 -9.17 5.63 -27.60
C TYR A 124 -7.82 6.15 -27.12
N LEU A 125 -6.87 6.26 -28.05
CA LEU A 125 -5.52 6.81 -27.84
C LEU A 125 -5.38 8.13 -28.60
N ASP A 126 -4.81 9.13 -27.95
CA ASP A 126 -4.56 10.45 -28.54
C ASP A 126 -3.35 10.40 -29.48
N GLU A 127 -3.58 10.37 -30.78
CA GLU A 127 -2.52 10.35 -31.79
C GLU A 127 -1.63 11.61 -31.75
N ASN A 128 -2.16 12.76 -31.29
CA ASN A 128 -1.38 14.00 -31.22
C ASN A 128 -0.38 14.00 -30.06
N LEU A 129 -0.69 13.27 -28.99
CA LEU A 129 0.14 13.17 -27.79
C LEU A 129 0.87 11.83 -27.67
N SER A 130 0.54 10.85 -28.49
CA SER A 130 1.09 9.50 -28.42
C SER A 130 1.28 8.97 -29.83
N SER A 131 2.47 9.22 -30.39
CA SER A 131 2.84 8.67 -31.69
C SER A 131 3.00 7.16 -31.65
N PHE A 132 3.07 6.51 -32.82
CA PHE A 132 3.40 5.09 -32.88
C PHE A 132 4.76 4.78 -32.22
N GLN A 133 5.74 5.67 -32.35
CA GLN A 133 7.04 5.49 -31.71
C GLN A 133 6.91 5.50 -30.20
N ASP A 134 6.08 6.39 -29.64
CA ASP A 134 5.82 6.42 -28.20
C ASP A 134 5.12 5.15 -27.71
N PHE A 135 4.16 4.67 -28.50
CA PHE A 135 3.46 3.41 -28.28
C PHE A 135 4.42 2.21 -28.25
N TYR A 136 5.30 2.11 -29.24
CA TYR A 136 6.32 1.07 -29.32
C TYR A 136 7.29 1.15 -28.13
N ASN A 137 7.83 2.34 -27.87
CA ASN A 137 8.80 2.57 -26.81
C ASN A 137 8.24 2.13 -25.45
N VAL A 138 7.05 2.61 -25.07
CA VAL A 138 6.44 2.30 -23.78
C VAL A 138 6.17 0.81 -23.62
N LEU A 139 5.74 0.11 -24.66
CA LEU A 139 5.37 -1.31 -24.55
C LEU A 139 6.57 -2.26 -24.61
N VAL A 140 7.64 -1.90 -25.33
CA VAL A 140 8.75 -2.82 -25.63
C VAL A 140 10.04 -2.44 -24.89
N LEU A 141 10.42 -1.16 -24.88
CA LEU A 141 11.71 -0.71 -24.38
C LEU A 141 11.74 -0.51 -22.86
N ASN A 142 12.95 -0.30 -22.33
CA ASN A 142 13.12 0.09 -20.94
C ASN A 142 12.73 1.55 -20.73
N PHE A 143 11.99 1.82 -19.65
CA PHE A 143 11.50 3.15 -19.32
C PHE A 143 12.61 4.18 -19.06
N ASP A 144 13.83 3.72 -18.81
CA ASP A 144 15.01 4.57 -18.60
C ASP A 144 15.69 4.95 -19.94
N GLU A 145 15.29 4.35 -21.06
CA GLU A 145 15.83 4.63 -22.41
C GLU A 145 15.03 5.69 -23.18
N HIS A 146 13.84 6.06 -22.68
CA HIS A 146 12.94 6.99 -23.38
C HIS A 146 11.99 7.75 -22.44
N ASP A 147 11.57 8.93 -22.88
CA ASP A 147 10.60 9.76 -22.16
C ASP A 147 9.14 9.57 -22.62
N SER A 148 8.91 8.76 -23.66
CA SER A 148 7.58 8.49 -24.23
C SER A 148 6.52 8.09 -23.19
N ALA A 149 5.29 8.53 -23.44
CA ALA A 149 4.10 8.24 -22.63
C ALA A 149 2.87 8.04 -23.53
N LEU A 150 1.87 7.32 -23.01
CA LEU A 150 0.61 7.02 -23.70
C LEU A 150 -0.55 7.78 -23.08
N HIS A 151 -1.29 8.50 -23.91
CA HIS A 151 -2.38 9.38 -23.51
C HIS A 151 -3.70 8.84 -24.05
N PHE A 152 -4.51 8.27 -23.17
CA PHE A 152 -5.83 7.72 -23.50
C PHE A 152 -6.94 8.75 -23.28
N ILE A 153 -7.87 8.81 -24.23
CA ILE A 153 -9.03 9.73 -24.24
C ILE A 153 -10.32 9.01 -23.83
N CYS A 154 -10.33 7.67 -23.89
CA CYS A 154 -11.47 6.83 -23.53
C CYS A 154 -11.91 6.98 -22.06
N THR A 155 -13.00 6.34 -21.67
CA THR A 155 -13.44 6.32 -20.26
C THR A 155 -12.54 5.40 -19.41
N GLN A 156 -12.51 5.61 -18.09
CA GLN A 156 -11.70 4.78 -17.19
C GLN A 156 -12.05 3.27 -17.23
N PRO A 157 -13.34 2.85 -17.31
CA PRO A 157 -13.69 1.44 -17.49
C PRO A 157 -13.13 0.87 -18.80
N GLN A 158 -13.26 1.60 -19.90
CA GLN A 158 -12.73 1.21 -21.22
C GLN A 158 -11.20 1.09 -21.18
N LEU A 159 -10.52 2.06 -20.57
CA LEU A 159 -9.08 2.02 -20.39
C LEU A 159 -8.64 0.79 -19.59
N LYS A 160 -9.32 0.49 -18.49
CA LYS A 160 -9.01 -0.72 -17.71
C LYS A 160 -9.13 -1.97 -18.59
N TYR A 161 -10.21 -2.08 -19.37
CA TYR A 161 -10.42 -3.24 -20.24
C TYR A 161 -9.30 -3.40 -21.27
N ILE A 162 -8.90 -2.30 -21.94
CA ILE A 162 -7.78 -2.27 -22.87
C ILE A 162 -6.48 -2.73 -22.19
N LEU A 163 -6.16 -2.19 -21.00
CA LEU A 163 -4.97 -2.58 -20.24
C LEU A 163 -5.02 -4.05 -19.77
N ASP A 164 -6.19 -4.55 -19.42
CA ASP A 164 -6.39 -5.95 -19.06
C ASP A 164 -6.10 -6.89 -20.26
N LYS A 165 -6.36 -6.48 -21.51
CA LYS A 165 -5.95 -7.25 -22.70
C LYS A 165 -4.45 -7.34 -22.85
N PHE A 166 -3.73 -6.22 -22.75
CA PHE A 166 -2.26 -6.24 -22.75
C PHE A 166 -1.68 -7.13 -21.65
N LYS A 167 -2.28 -7.10 -20.46
CA LYS A 167 -1.90 -7.95 -19.33
C LYS A 167 -2.07 -9.44 -19.63
N GLN A 168 -3.11 -9.85 -20.37
CA GLN A 168 -3.33 -11.27 -20.70
C GLN A 168 -2.18 -11.86 -21.53
N HIS A 169 -1.50 -11.02 -22.32
CA HIS A 169 -0.40 -11.44 -23.19
C HIS A 169 0.99 -11.40 -22.53
N LYS A 170 1.12 -10.95 -21.27
CA LYS A 170 2.40 -10.97 -20.54
C LYS A 170 2.23 -11.31 -19.07
N LYS A 171 2.81 -12.44 -18.66
CA LYS A 171 2.84 -12.84 -17.24
C LYS A 171 3.63 -11.82 -16.41
N GLY A 172 3.12 -11.49 -15.23
CA GLY A 172 3.77 -10.57 -14.28
C GLY A 172 3.39 -9.09 -14.47
N ILE A 173 2.68 -8.73 -15.54
CA ILE A 173 2.07 -7.41 -15.68
C ILE A 173 0.73 -7.38 -14.94
N SER A 174 0.48 -6.27 -14.23
CA SER A 174 -0.77 -6.02 -13.52
C SER A 174 -1.18 -4.56 -13.73
N LEU A 175 -2.41 -4.19 -13.38
CA LEU A 175 -2.83 -2.79 -13.34
C LEU A 175 -1.91 -1.91 -12.48
N LYS A 176 -1.37 -2.47 -11.39
CA LYS A 176 -0.36 -1.79 -10.56
C LYS A 176 0.97 -1.63 -11.29
N SER A 177 1.33 -2.51 -12.22
CA SER A 177 2.51 -2.34 -13.06
C SER A 177 2.32 -1.14 -14.00
N PHE A 178 1.15 -1.02 -14.63
CA PHE A 178 0.80 0.13 -15.46
C PHE A 178 0.79 1.46 -14.69
N GLU A 179 0.25 1.48 -13.48
CA GLU A 179 0.34 2.67 -12.59
C GLU A 179 1.80 3.00 -12.22
N ARG A 180 2.60 1.98 -11.88
CA ARG A 180 3.99 2.16 -11.44
C ARG A 180 4.93 2.63 -12.56
N SER A 181 4.61 2.37 -13.84
CA SER A 181 5.43 2.85 -14.96
C SER A 181 5.43 4.37 -15.06
N LYS A 182 4.36 5.04 -14.61
CA LYS A 182 4.12 6.48 -14.81
C LYS A 182 4.17 6.91 -16.30
N LYS A 183 3.96 5.96 -17.22
CA LYS A 183 3.94 6.22 -18.67
C LYS A 183 2.54 6.21 -19.26
N ILE A 184 1.48 5.98 -18.47
CA ILE A 184 0.10 5.88 -18.96
C ILE A 184 -0.77 6.97 -18.31
N TYR A 185 -1.39 7.76 -19.16
CA TYR A 185 -2.25 8.88 -18.81
C TYR A 185 -3.67 8.64 -19.33
N HIS A 186 -4.65 9.07 -18.55
CA HIS A 186 -6.05 9.15 -18.92
C HIS A 186 -6.49 10.62 -18.81
N LYS A 187 -6.86 11.23 -19.93
CA LYS A 187 -7.30 12.63 -20.00
C LYS A 187 -6.37 13.58 -19.22
N GLY A 188 -5.06 13.48 -19.49
CA GLY A 188 -4.02 14.32 -18.89
C GLY A 188 -3.55 13.92 -17.48
N ASN A 189 -4.19 12.93 -16.84
CA ASN A 189 -3.83 12.49 -15.48
C ASN A 189 -3.20 11.11 -15.49
N LEU A 190 -2.21 10.86 -14.63
CA LEU A 190 -1.69 9.50 -14.41
C LEU A 190 -2.81 8.57 -13.93
N ILE A 191 -2.79 7.33 -14.43
CA ILE A 191 -3.76 6.33 -14.02
C ILE A 191 -3.53 5.86 -12.57
N SER A 192 -4.59 5.37 -11.94
CA SER A 192 -4.55 4.68 -10.65
C SER A 192 -5.26 3.35 -10.79
N ALA A 193 -4.60 2.25 -10.43
CA ALA A 193 -5.17 0.91 -10.54
C ALA A 193 -6.44 0.75 -9.69
N GLU A 194 -6.48 1.39 -8.53
CA GLU A 194 -7.66 1.44 -7.65
C GLU A 194 -8.82 2.17 -8.31
N THR A 195 -8.55 3.35 -8.86
CA THR A 195 -9.57 4.18 -9.52
C THR A 195 -10.15 3.46 -10.75
N LEU A 196 -9.29 2.89 -11.59
CA LEU A 196 -9.69 2.09 -12.75
C LEU A 196 -10.58 0.91 -12.35
N SER A 197 -10.19 0.17 -11.30
CA SER A 197 -10.94 -1.01 -10.83
C SER A 197 -12.30 -0.62 -10.25
N LYS A 198 -12.34 0.46 -9.46
CA LYS A 198 -13.58 0.99 -8.88
C LYS A 198 -14.55 1.41 -9.98
N LYS A 199 -14.08 2.22 -10.95
CA LYS A 199 -14.95 2.72 -12.04
C LYS A 199 -15.44 1.62 -12.95
N TYR A 200 -14.63 0.61 -13.23
CA TYR A 200 -15.06 -0.54 -14.00
C TYR A 200 -16.18 -1.34 -13.33
N ASN A 201 -16.13 -1.50 -12.01
CA ASN A 201 -17.18 -2.20 -11.28
C ASN A 201 -18.47 -1.38 -11.19
N GLU A 202 -18.36 -0.05 -11.11
CA GLU A 202 -19.52 0.85 -11.09
C GLU A 202 -20.19 0.95 -12.46
N PHE A 203 -19.39 1.05 -13.53
CA PHE A 203 -19.83 1.31 -14.90
C PHE A 203 -19.02 0.45 -15.88
N PRO A 204 -19.27 -0.87 -15.95
CA PRO A 204 -18.54 -1.72 -16.89
C PRO A 204 -18.79 -1.26 -18.33
N PRO A 205 -17.83 -1.45 -19.25
CA PRO A 205 -18.06 -1.20 -20.67
C PRO A 205 -19.20 -2.05 -21.21
N ASP A 206 -19.86 -1.58 -22.26
CA ASP A 206 -20.85 -2.39 -22.97
C ASP A 206 -20.20 -3.51 -23.78
N ARG A 207 -21.00 -4.51 -24.16
CA ARG A 207 -20.52 -5.68 -24.92
C ARG A 207 -19.99 -5.31 -26.30
N GLU A 208 -20.51 -4.25 -26.92
CA GLU A 208 -20.07 -3.83 -28.25
C GLU A 208 -18.63 -3.32 -28.18
N PHE A 209 -18.31 -2.51 -27.18
CA PHE A 209 -16.96 -2.08 -26.88
C PHE A 209 -16.05 -3.27 -26.60
N GLU A 210 -16.47 -4.20 -25.74
CA GLU A 210 -15.66 -5.39 -25.41
C GLU A 210 -15.32 -6.19 -26.68
N GLN A 211 -16.33 -6.55 -27.49
CA GLN A 211 -16.11 -7.27 -28.75
C GLN A 211 -15.20 -6.52 -29.72
N ARG A 212 -15.32 -5.19 -29.77
CA ARG A 212 -14.46 -4.35 -30.60
C ARG A 212 -13.02 -4.38 -30.14
N ILE A 213 -12.77 -4.23 -28.84
CA ILE A 213 -11.40 -4.33 -28.30
C ILE A 213 -10.85 -5.73 -28.54
N ASP A 214 -11.64 -6.78 -28.33
CA ASP A 214 -11.22 -8.17 -28.57
C ASP A 214 -10.74 -8.35 -30.01
N SER A 215 -11.47 -7.77 -30.97
CA SER A 215 -11.08 -7.81 -32.39
C SER A 215 -9.71 -7.19 -32.71
N PHE A 216 -9.20 -6.31 -31.84
CA PHE A 216 -7.86 -5.74 -32.02
C PHE A 216 -6.75 -6.73 -31.66
N PHE A 217 -7.10 -7.85 -31.03
CA PHE A 217 -6.19 -8.90 -30.58
C PHE A 217 -6.50 -10.26 -31.21
N ASP A 218 -7.63 -10.43 -31.94
CA ASP A 218 -8.04 -11.71 -32.56
C ASP A 218 -6.94 -12.39 -33.39
N PHE A 219 -6.12 -11.62 -34.10
CA PHE A 219 -5.02 -12.15 -34.91
C PHE A 219 -3.88 -12.78 -34.10
N LEU A 220 -3.91 -12.68 -32.76
CA LEU A 220 -2.97 -13.35 -31.86
C LEU A 220 -3.38 -14.80 -31.54
N GLY A 221 -4.61 -15.21 -31.90
CA GLY A 221 -5.09 -16.59 -31.76
C GLY A 221 -4.71 -17.51 -32.93
N ASP A 222 -4.23 -16.95 -34.04
CA ASP A 222 -3.85 -17.68 -35.27
C ASP A 222 -2.33 -17.99 -35.36
N ILE A 223 -1.61 -18.02 -34.23
CA ILE A 223 -0.16 -18.32 -34.15
C ILE A 223 0.07 -19.58 -33.30
#